data_AF-A0A2S8P1H2-F1
#
_entry.id   AF-A0A2S8P1H2-F1
#
_cell.length_a   1.000
_cell.length_b   1.000
_cell.length_c   1.000
_cell.angle_alpha   90.00
_cell.angle_beta   90.00
_cell.angle_gamma   90.00
#
_symmetry.space_group_name_H-M   'P 1'
#
loop_
_entity.id
_entity.type
_entity.pdbx_description
1 polymer ?
#
loop_
_entity_poly.entity_id
_entity_poly.type
_entity_poly.pdbx_seq_one_letter_code
_entity_poly.pdbx_strand_id
1 'polypeptide(L)'
;MVMLIIAGSIILIGIILILHMWREAHTHQIIEEEVEVPHLPSSFDGTVILYISDTHKRKLKQTDLENFKNKVDWVLIGGTLPKKGSHGLWLDII
;
A
#
# COMPACT_ATOMS: atom_id res chain seq x y z
N MET A 1 -10.67 28.62 35.49
CA MET A 1 -11.40 28.56 34.20
C MET A 1 -10.42 28.46 33.03
N VAL A 2 -9.57 29.46 32.79
CA VAL A 2 -8.64 29.52 31.64
C VAL A 2 -7.70 28.31 31.56
N MET A 3 -7.09 27.91 32.70
CA MET A 3 -6.18 26.75 32.74
C MET A 3 -6.87 25.41 32.38
N LEU A 4 -8.16 25.26 32.71
CA LEU A 4 -8.93 24.07 32.33
C LEU A 4 -9.27 24.05 30.84
N ILE A 5 -9.53 25.21 30.25
CA ILE A 5 -9.78 25.35 28.80
C ILE A 5 -8.50 24.99 28.03
N ILE A 6 -7.34 25.52 28.43
CA ILE A 6 -6.06 25.21 27.79
C ILE A 6 -5.74 23.72 27.89
N ALA A 7 -5.89 23.12 29.07
CA ALA A 7 -5.67 21.69 29.26
C ALA A 7 -6.62 20.85 28.38
N GLY A 8 -7.89 21.22 28.32
CA GLY A 8 -8.88 20.58 27.44
C GLY A 8 -8.51 20.68 25.96
N SER A 9 -8.05 21.84 25.49
CA SER A 9 -7.62 22.04 24.10
C SER A 9 -6.41 21.18 23.73
N ILE A 10 -5.41 21.06 24.62
CA ILE A 10 -4.22 20.22 24.38
C ILE A 10 -4.63 18.75 24.26
N ILE A 11 -5.50 18.26 25.16
CA ILE A 11 -6.00 16.89 25.11
C ILE A 11 -6.77 16.64 23.81
N LEU A 12 -7.62 17.58 23.40
CA LEU A 12 -8.39 17.46 22.16
C LEU A 12 -7.48 17.38 20.93
N ILE A 13 -6.45 18.23 20.85
CA ILE A 13 -5.46 18.18 19.76
C ILE A 13 -4.74 16.83 19.75
N GLY A 14 -4.33 16.32 20.91
CA GLY A 14 -3.71 15.00 21.03
C GLY A 14 -4.59 13.87 20.48
N ILE A 15 -5.89 13.89 20.81
CA ILE A 15 -6.85 12.90 20.30
C ILE A 15 -6.98 13.00 18.77
N ILE A 16 -7.08 14.22 18.23
CA ILE A 16 -7.17 14.44 16.77
C ILE A 16 -5.92 13.90 16.06
N LEU A 17 -4.72 14.14 16.61
CA LEU A 17 -3.47 13.63 16.03
C LEU A 17 -3.40 12.10 16.05
N ILE A 18 -3.80 11.47 17.16
CA ILE A 18 -3.84 10.00 17.26
C ILE A 18 -4.82 9.42 16.23
N LEU A 19 -6.00 10.01 16.08
CA LEU A 19 -6.98 9.58 15.08
C LEU A 19 -6.46 9.76 13.65
N HIS A 20 -5.75 10.86 13.37
CA HIS A 20 -5.13 11.10 12.06
C HIS A 20 -4.10 10.02 11.74
N MET A 21 -3.17 9.74 12.65
CA MET A 21 -2.14 8.72 12.47
C MET A 21 -2.72 7.32 12.34
N TRP A 22 -3.78 7.00 13.10
CA TRP A 22 -4.47 5.72 12.99
C TRP A 22 -5.08 5.54 11.59
N ARG A 23 -5.69 6.58 11.01
CA ARG A 23 -6.20 6.56 9.65
C ARG A 23 -5.09 6.42 8.61
N GLU A 24 -4.00 7.14 8.78
CA GLU A 24 -2.84 7.12 7.87
C GLU A 24 -2.16 5.74 7.86
N ALA A 25 -2.04 5.09 9.02
CA ALA A 25 -1.50 3.73 9.14
C ALA A 25 -2.36 2.65 8.45
N HIS A 26 -3.67 2.87 8.29
CA HIS A 26 -4.59 1.95 7.62
C HIS A 26 -4.82 2.27 6.14
N THR A 27 -4.25 3.38 5.66
CA THR A 27 -4.36 3.77 4.26
C THR A 27 -3.28 3.07 3.46
N HIS A 28 -3.68 2.39 2.38
CA HIS A 28 -2.77 1.84 1.39
C HIS A 28 -2.59 2.88 0.30
N GLN A 29 -1.35 3.24 -0.02
CA GLN A 29 -1.07 4.09 -1.16
C GLN A 29 -0.88 3.21 -2.39
N ILE A 30 -1.70 3.44 -3.41
CA ILE A 30 -1.52 2.91 -4.75
C ILE A 30 -0.95 4.06 -5.56
N ILE A 31 0.24 3.88 -6.13
CA ILE A 31 0.92 4.86 -6.95
C ILE A 31 0.98 4.28 -8.36
N GLU A 32 0.30 4.93 -9.29
CA GLU A 32 0.39 4.64 -10.72
C GLU A 32 1.43 5.59 -11.30
N GLU A 33 2.51 5.03 -11.83
CA GLU A 33 3.61 5.80 -12.43
C GLU A 33 3.94 5.21 -13.80
N GLU A 34 3.90 6.05 -14.82
CA GLU A 34 4.34 5.71 -16.17
C GLU A 34 5.82 6.10 -16.27
N VAL A 35 6.67 5.12 -16.53
CA VAL A 35 8.12 5.30 -16.56
C VAL A 35 8.65 5.02 -17.96
N GLU A 36 9.21 6.04 -18.61
CA GLU A 36 9.96 5.87 -19.85
C GLU A 36 11.39 5.41 -19.53
N VAL A 37 11.71 4.17 -19.90
CA VAL A 37 13.05 3.61 -19.72
C VAL A 37 13.81 3.64 -21.05
N PRO A 38 14.82 4.51 -21.21
CA PRO A 38 15.61 4.54 -22.44
C PRO A 38 16.35 3.21 -22.62
N HIS A 39 16.34 2.69 -23.85
CA HIS A 39 16.89 1.39 -24.23
C HIS A 39 16.12 0.15 -23.75
N LEU A 40 14.87 0.30 -23.31
CA LEU A 40 14.01 -0.85 -23.05
C LEU A 40 13.75 -1.62 -24.37
N PRO A 41 13.83 -2.96 -24.39
CA PRO A 41 13.50 -3.71 -25.59
C PRO A 41 12.06 -3.46 -26.01
N SER A 42 11.80 -3.33 -27.31
CA SER A 42 10.46 -3.05 -27.85
C SER A 42 9.42 -4.14 -27.52
N SER A 43 9.85 -5.32 -27.10
CA SER A 43 8.97 -6.37 -26.57
C SER A 43 8.35 -6.03 -25.21
N PHE A 44 8.86 -5.03 -24.49
CA PHE A 44 8.37 -4.57 -23.19
C PHE A 44 7.63 -3.22 -23.29
N ASP A 45 7.48 -2.68 -24.50
CA ASP A 45 6.73 -1.45 -24.72
C ASP A 45 5.24 -1.66 -24.37
N GLY A 46 4.66 -0.73 -23.63
CA GLY A 46 3.28 -0.83 -23.12
C GLY A 46 3.04 -1.90 -22.05
N THR A 47 4.10 -2.54 -21.52
CA THR A 47 3.96 -3.56 -20.47
C THR A 47 3.55 -2.93 -19.14
N VAL A 48 2.49 -3.45 -18.53
CA VAL A 48 2.03 -3.01 -17.21
C VAL A 48 2.59 -3.93 -16.14
N ILE A 49 3.42 -3.38 -15.24
CA ILE A 49 4.04 -4.12 -14.14
C ILE A 49 3.42 -3.67 -12.82
N LEU A 50 2.81 -4.59 -12.08
CA LEU A 50 2.37 -4.36 -10.72
C LEU A 50 3.52 -4.65 -9.77
N TYR A 51 4.13 -3.60 -9.23
CA TYR A 51 5.17 -3.72 -8.22
C TYR A 51 4.59 -3.63 -6.81
N ILE A 52 4.73 -4.71 -6.04
CA ILE A 52 4.29 -4.77 -4.65
C ILE A 52 5.54 -4.81 -3.78
N SER A 53 5.82 -3.74 -3.04
CA SER A 53 6.97 -3.67 -2.13
C SER A 53 6.57 -3.74 -0.65
N ASP A 54 7.40 -4.41 0.14
CA ASP A 54 7.34 -4.49 1.61
C ASP A 54 5.96 -4.86 2.20
N THR A 55 5.49 -6.05 1.86
CA THR A 55 4.29 -6.66 2.45
C THR A 55 4.58 -7.32 3.80
N HIS A 56 5.36 -6.65 4.66
CA HIS A 56 5.89 -7.21 5.91
C HIS A 56 4.87 -8.06 6.70
N LYS A 57 3.74 -7.44 7.09
CA LYS A 57 2.63 -8.11 7.83
C LYS A 57 1.24 -7.63 7.40
N ARG A 58 1.15 -6.67 6.48
CA ARG A 58 -0.14 -6.17 5.99
C ARG A 58 -0.70 -7.18 5.00
N LYS A 59 -1.88 -7.71 5.29
CA LYS A 59 -2.63 -8.49 4.29
C LYS A 59 -3.21 -7.50 3.29
N LEU A 60 -2.77 -7.58 2.04
CA LEU A 60 -3.50 -6.98 0.93
C LEU A 60 -4.92 -7.55 0.95
N LYS A 61 -5.93 -6.70 0.84
CA LYS A 61 -7.29 -7.22 0.69
C LYS A 61 -7.42 -7.76 -0.72
N GLN A 62 -8.16 -8.85 -0.88
CA GLN A 62 -8.41 -9.43 -2.19
C GLN A 62 -9.07 -8.41 -3.14
N THR A 63 -9.92 -7.53 -2.60
CA THR A 63 -10.54 -6.41 -3.32
C THR A 63 -9.54 -5.43 -3.93
N ASP A 64 -8.37 -5.25 -3.29
CA ASP A 64 -7.34 -4.34 -3.78
C ASP A 64 -6.68 -4.94 -5.03
N LEU A 65 -6.59 -6.27 -5.10
CA LEU A 65 -5.96 -7.03 -6.17
C LEU A 65 -6.92 -7.36 -7.33
N GLU A 66 -8.21 -7.55 -7.04
CA GLU A 66 -9.24 -7.82 -8.05
C GLU A 66 -9.28 -6.73 -9.14
N ASN A 67 -9.02 -5.47 -8.77
CA ASN A 67 -9.00 -4.36 -9.71
C ASN A 67 -7.86 -4.43 -10.74
N PHE A 68 -6.81 -5.19 -10.44
CA PHE A 68 -5.64 -5.38 -11.29
C PHE A 68 -5.66 -6.71 -12.05
N LYS A 69 -6.58 -7.62 -11.69
CA LYS A 69 -6.72 -8.91 -12.37
C LYS A 69 -7.03 -8.69 -13.85
N ASN A 70 -6.22 -9.29 -14.73
CA ASN A 70 -6.26 -9.14 -16.20
C ASN A 70 -5.87 -7.75 -16.76
N LYS A 71 -5.35 -6.82 -15.95
CA LYS A 71 -4.87 -5.50 -16.42
C LYS A 71 -3.34 -5.35 -16.37
N VAL A 72 -2.67 -6.37 -15.86
CA VAL A 72 -1.24 -6.34 -15.56
C VAL A 72 -0.60 -7.56 -16.18
N ASP A 73 0.53 -7.36 -16.86
CA ASP A 73 1.28 -8.43 -17.52
C ASP A 73 2.21 -9.16 -16.55
N TRP A 74 2.77 -8.43 -15.59
CA TRP A 74 3.73 -8.95 -14.62
C TRP A 74 3.46 -8.46 -13.20
N VAL A 75 3.54 -9.35 -12.23
CA VAL A 75 3.52 -9.01 -10.80
C VAL A 75 4.92 -9.17 -10.24
N LEU A 76 5.55 -8.06 -9.84
CA LEU A 76 6.86 -8.05 -9.20
C LEU A 76 6.69 -7.82 -7.69
N ILE A 77 7.12 -8.77 -6.87
CA ILE A 77 7.05 -8.67 -5.41
C ILE A 77 8.45 -8.36 -4.88
N GLY A 78 8.65 -7.14 -4.38
CA GLY A 78 9.90 -6.68 -3.77
C GLY A 78 9.85 -6.64 -2.24
N GLY A 79 11.02 -6.72 -1.59
CA GLY A 79 11.15 -6.62 -0.14
C GLY A 79 11.06 -7.97 0.59
N THR A 80 10.72 -7.93 1.88
CA THR A 80 10.75 -9.12 2.74
C THR A 80 9.42 -9.86 2.68
N LEU A 81 9.41 -11.06 2.10
CA LEU A 81 8.22 -11.90 2.08
C LEU A 81 7.81 -12.30 3.51
N PRO A 82 6.52 -12.23 3.88
CA PRO A 82 6.04 -12.76 5.14
C PRO A 82 6.28 -14.27 5.21
N LYS A 83 6.95 -14.73 6.27
CA LYS A 83 7.34 -16.13 6.48
C LYS A 83 6.11 -17.06 6.51
N LYS A 84 6.03 -17.99 5.54
CA LYS A 84 5.38 -19.32 5.50
C LYS A 84 3.92 -19.53 6.01
N GLY A 85 3.16 -18.47 6.35
CA GLY A 85 1.76 -18.59 6.80
C GLY A 85 0.71 -18.02 5.85
N SER A 86 1.13 -17.24 4.84
CA SER A 86 0.23 -16.49 3.95
C SER A 86 0.02 -17.15 2.58
N HIS A 87 0.29 -18.44 2.45
CA HIS A 87 0.48 -19.13 1.16
C HIS A 87 -0.75 -19.10 0.23
N GLY A 88 -1.97 -19.05 0.78
CA GLY A 88 -3.20 -19.08 -0.03
C GLY A 88 -3.47 -17.80 -0.82
N LEU A 89 -3.12 -16.63 -0.29
CA LEU A 89 -3.48 -15.35 -0.92
C LEU A 89 -2.61 -14.99 -2.14
N TRP A 90 -1.40 -15.55 -2.21
CA TRP A 90 -0.43 -15.23 -3.27
C TRP A 90 -0.60 -16.11 -4.50
N LEU A 91 -1.11 -17.34 -4.34
CA LEU A 91 -1.43 -18.22 -5.47
C LEU A 91 -2.65 -17.74 -6.25
N ASP A 92 -3.54 -16.95 -5.63
CA ASP A 92 -4.69 -16.35 -6.33
C ASP A 92 -4.31 -15.13 -7.19
N ILE A 93 -3.08 -14.64 -7.05
CA ILE A 93 -2.53 -13.48 -7.79
C ILE A 93 -1.79 -13.93 -9.07
N ILE A 94 -1.24 -15.15 -9.09
CA ILE A 94 -0.54 -15.76 -10.24
C ILE A 94 -1.55 -16.55 -11.07
#